data_AF-A0AA97BGT4-F1
#
_entry.id   AF-A0AA97BGT4-F1
#
_cell.length_a   1.000
_cell.length_b   1.000
_cell.length_c   1.000
_cell.angle_alpha   90.00
_cell.angle_beta   90.00
_cell.angle_gamma   90.00
#
_symmetry.space_group_name_H-M   'P 1'
#
loop_
_entity.id
_entity.type
_entity.pdbx_description
1 polymer ?
#
loop_
_entity_poly.entity_id
_entity_poly.type
_entity_poly.pdbx_seq_one_letter_code
_entity_poly.pdbx_strand_id
1 'polypeptide(L)'
;MSYFTQTPTYHINGNIYSHSYDIPENATITLSLTSILQNENNAKSNLDYSFKSQSAGRSIAFTVALPEEFQSKRYTLGMSARIEKDGELIMMSNKLSPIPENLSEIVLLPVAAIQQ
;
A
#
# COMPACT_ATOMS: atom_id res chain seq x y z
N MET A 1 -4.92 -31.09 -24.58
CA MET A 1 -5.36 -29.69 -24.70
C MET A 1 -5.12 -29.02 -23.36
N SER A 2 -4.04 -28.26 -23.25
CA SER A 2 -3.70 -27.52 -22.03
C SER A 2 -4.44 -26.19 -22.09
N TYR A 3 -5.53 -26.07 -21.34
CA TYR A 3 -6.21 -24.79 -21.19
C TYR A 3 -5.34 -23.93 -20.26
N PHE A 4 -4.59 -22.99 -20.85
CA PHE A 4 -4.05 -21.87 -20.08
C PHE A 4 -5.23 -21.01 -19.65
N THR A 5 -5.71 -21.20 -18.43
CA THR A 5 -6.59 -20.22 -17.80
C THR A 5 -5.71 -19.02 -17.50
N GLN A 6 -5.85 -17.96 -18.30
CA GLN A 6 -5.21 -16.69 -18.03
C GLN A 6 -5.90 -16.13 -16.78
N THR A 7 -5.29 -16.31 -15.60
CA THR A 7 -5.86 -15.76 -14.37
C THR A 7 -5.91 -14.25 -14.49
N PRO A 8 -7.06 -13.59 -14.30
CA PRO A 8 -7.12 -12.14 -14.36
C PRO A 8 -6.17 -11.53 -13.32
N THR A 9 -5.24 -10.69 -13.79
CA THR A 9 -4.36 -9.93 -12.91
C THR A 9 -5.18 -8.81 -12.27
N TYR A 10 -5.56 -8.99 -11.01
CA TYR A 10 -6.17 -7.91 -10.26
C TYR A 10 -5.13 -6.89 -9.84
N HIS A 11 -5.52 -5.63 -9.86
CA HIS A 11 -4.69 -4.53 -9.44
C HIS A 11 -5.38 -3.82 -8.27
N ILE A 12 -4.58 -3.39 -7.31
CA ILE A 12 -5.01 -2.48 -6.26
C ILE A 12 -4.60 -1.08 -6.73
N ASN A 13 -5.60 -0.22 -6.91
CA ASN A 13 -5.40 1.18 -7.20
C ASN A 13 -5.58 1.98 -5.91
N GLY A 14 -4.81 3.04 -5.73
CA GLY A 14 -4.96 3.86 -4.55
C GLY A 14 -4.18 5.16 -4.58
N ASN A 15 -4.34 5.91 -3.50
CA ASN A 15 -3.60 7.14 -3.23
C ASN A 15 -3.00 7.10 -1.83
N ILE A 16 -1.74 7.51 -1.74
CA ILE A 16 -1.11 7.87 -0.47
C ILE A 16 -1.37 9.35 -0.26
N TYR A 17 -1.98 9.71 0.87
CA TYR A 17 -2.37 11.08 1.17
C TYR A 17 -1.71 11.57 2.46
N SER A 18 -0.91 12.63 2.37
CA SER A 18 -0.19 13.17 3.53
C SER A 18 -1.01 14.24 4.27
N HIS A 19 -1.23 13.99 5.56
CA HIS A 19 -1.88 14.94 6.47
C HIS A 19 -0.94 16.02 7.03
N SER A 20 0.37 15.88 6.85
CA SER A 20 1.36 16.78 7.49
C SER A 20 1.90 17.82 6.52
N TYR A 21 2.81 17.42 5.64
CA TYR A 21 3.43 18.22 4.59
C TYR A 21 3.57 17.39 3.31
N ASP A 22 3.99 18.01 2.21
CA ASP A 22 4.11 17.32 0.93
C ASP A 22 5.11 16.17 1.02
N ILE A 23 4.75 15.01 0.46
CA ILE A 23 5.68 13.90 0.29
C ILE A 23 6.77 14.41 -0.67
N PRO A 24 8.07 14.37 -0.31
CA PRO A 24 9.11 14.92 -1.15
C PRO A 24 9.32 14.09 -2.42
N GLU A 25 9.91 14.70 -3.44
CA GLU A 25 10.37 14.01 -4.64
C GLU A 25 11.50 13.01 -4.28
N ASN A 26 11.58 11.90 -5.02
CA ASN A 26 12.59 10.87 -4.86
C ASN A 26 12.60 10.27 -3.44
N ALA A 27 11.46 10.31 -2.75
CA ALA A 27 11.23 9.57 -1.52
C ALA A 27 10.94 8.10 -1.88
N THR A 28 11.52 7.18 -1.12
CA THR A 28 11.19 5.76 -1.22
C THR A 28 9.86 5.53 -0.51
N ILE A 29 8.88 5.04 -1.25
CA ILE A 29 7.57 4.65 -0.75
C ILE A 29 7.55 3.13 -0.70
N THR A 30 7.21 2.59 0.47
CA THR A 30 6.96 1.17 0.65
C THR A 30 5.50 0.97 1.03
N LEU A 31 4.78 0.18 0.23
CA LEU A 31 3.42 -0.27 0.50
C LEU A 31 3.47 -1.68 1.08
N SER A 32 2.87 -1.88 2.24
CA SER A 32 2.84 -3.18 2.90
C SER A 32 1.43 -3.74 2.91
N LEU A 33 1.24 -4.91 2.29
CA LEU A 33 0.00 -5.67 2.33
C LEU A 33 0.08 -6.68 3.49
N THR A 34 -0.87 -6.59 4.41
CA THR A 34 -0.85 -7.31 5.69
C THR A 34 -2.22 -7.87 6.01
N SER A 35 -2.30 -9.07 6.59
CA SER A 35 -3.57 -9.63 7.07
C SER A 35 -4.11 -8.83 8.26
N ILE A 36 -5.38 -8.41 8.18
CA ILE A 36 -6.10 -7.68 9.24
C ILE A 36 -6.69 -8.64 10.28
N LEU A 37 -6.79 -9.94 9.97
CA LEU A 37 -7.33 -10.95 10.89
C LEU A 37 -6.33 -11.39 11.96
N GLN A 38 -5.06 -11.00 11.86
CA GLN A 38 -4.08 -11.22 12.92
C GLN A 38 -4.20 -10.12 13.97
N ASN A 39 -4.82 -10.46 15.10
CA ASN A 39 -4.79 -9.65 16.31
C ASN A 39 -3.33 -9.33 16.70
N GLU A 40 -3.09 -8.05 17.00
CA GLU A 40 -2.05 -7.51 17.86
C GLU A 40 -0.60 -7.41 17.32
N ASN A 41 -0.22 -6.16 17.00
CA ASN A 41 1.11 -5.55 17.16
C ASN A 41 2.36 -6.21 16.51
N ASN A 42 2.25 -7.35 15.84
CA ASN A 42 3.37 -8.08 15.23
C ASN A 42 3.03 -8.74 13.88
N ALA A 43 2.04 -8.22 13.15
CA ALA A 43 1.73 -8.73 11.83
C ALA A 43 2.89 -8.39 10.87
N LYS A 44 3.71 -9.39 10.51
CA LYS A 44 4.66 -9.28 9.40
C LYS A 44 3.90 -9.02 8.11
N SER A 45 4.42 -8.11 7.27
CA SER A 45 3.87 -7.90 5.93
C SER A 45 3.84 -9.23 5.19
N ASN A 46 2.73 -9.49 4.50
CA ASN A 46 2.61 -10.64 3.60
C ASN A 46 3.34 -10.35 2.29
N LEU A 47 3.38 -9.08 1.88
CA LEU A 47 3.97 -8.63 0.64
C LEU A 47 4.24 -7.13 0.68
N ASP A 48 5.41 -6.72 0.23
CA ASP A 48 5.82 -5.32 0.13
C ASP A 48 6.07 -4.91 -1.32
N TYR A 49 5.65 -3.69 -1.66
CA TYR A 49 5.96 -3.03 -2.93
C TYR A 49 6.76 -1.77 -2.64
N SER A 50 7.78 -1.47 -3.45
CA SER A 50 8.59 -0.28 -3.27
C SER A 50 8.77 0.48 -4.58
N PHE A 51 8.61 1.80 -4.52
CA PHE A 51 8.83 2.71 -5.65
C PHE A 51 9.25 4.09 -5.15
N LYS A 52 9.74 4.94 -6.06
CA LYS A 52 10.10 6.33 -5.74
C LYS A 52 9.00 7.29 -6.17
N SER A 53 8.71 8.29 -5.34
CA SER A 53 7.90 9.44 -5.74
C SER A 53 8.58 10.20 -6.88
N GLN A 54 7.82 10.51 -7.93
CA GLN A 54 8.33 11.20 -9.13
C GLN A 54 8.32 12.72 -8.98
N SER A 55 7.50 13.26 -8.08
CA SER A 55 7.37 14.68 -7.79
C SER A 55 6.99 14.86 -6.32
N ALA A 56 7.23 16.05 -5.79
CA ALA A 56 6.68 16.40 -4.49
C ALA A 56 5.16 16.58 -4.57
N GLY A 57 4.42 16.21 -3.52
CA GLY A 57 2.99 16.49 -3.46
C GLY A 57 2.25 15.88 -2.27
N ARG A 58 1.01 16.35 -2.05
CA ARG A 58 0.13 15.85 -0.99
C ARG A 58 -0.47 14.48 -1.26
N SER A 59 -0.57 14.10 -2.53
CA SER A 59 -1.16 12.84 -2.95
C SER A 59 -0.26 12.17 -3.99
N ILE A 60 0.03 10.89 -3.77
CA ILE A 60 0.78 10.05 -4.71
C ILE A 60 -0.11 8.87 -5.09
N ALA A 61 -0.49 8.80 -6.36
CA ALA A 61 -1.24 7.68 -6.90
C ALA A 61 -0.34 6.45 -7.04
N PHE A 62 -0.93 5.27 -6.85
CA PHE A 62 -0.24 4.00 -7.06
C PHE A 62 -1.19 2.97 -7.66
N THR A 63 -0.57 2.03 -8.38
CA THR A 63 -1.21 0.80 -8.87
C THR A 63 -0.23 -0.34 -8.64
N VAL A 64 -0.67 -1.38 -7.94
CA VAL A 64 0.13 -2.59 -7.68
C VAL A 64 -0.66 -3.84 -8.04
N ALA A 65 -0.02 -4.84 -8.65
CA ALA A 65 -0.66 -6.10 -8.95
C ALA A 65 -0.90 -6.90 -7.66
N LEU A 66 -2.08 -7.48 -7.49
CA LEU A 66 -2.41 -8.38 -6.37
C LEU A 66 -2.15 -9.83 -6.79
N PRO A 67 -1.16 -10.52 -6.18
CA PRO A 67 -0.88 -11.92 -6.52
C PRO A 67 -2.06 -12.84 -6.27
N GLU A 68 -2.16 -13.89 -7.10
CA GLU A 68 -3.30 -14.82 -7.14
C GLU A 68 -3.65 -15.41 -5.78
N GLU A 69 -2.63 -15.76 -4.99
CA GLU A 69 -2.77 -16.34 -3.65
C GLU A 69 -3.49 -15.42 -2.65
N PHE A 70 -3.51 -14.11 -2.90
CA PHE A 70 -4.15 -13.11 -2.05
C PHE A 70 -5.54 -12.68 -2.57
N GLN A 71 -5.87 -12.95 -3.83
CA GLN A 71 -7.10 -12.47 -4.47
C GLN A 71 -8.38 -13.00 -3.77
N SER A 72 -8.37 -14.28 -3.42
CA SER A 72 -9.49 -14.94 -2.73
C SER A 72 -9.66 -14.51 -1.27
N LYS A 73 -8.62 -13.93 -0.67
CA LYS A 73 -8.59 -13.52 0.75
C LYS A 73 -8.51 -12.00 0.92
N ARG A 74 -8.71 -11.21 -0.14
CA ARG A 74 -8.48 -9.76 -0.15
C ARG A 74 -9.22 -8.99 0.96
N TYR A 75 -10.44 -9.43 1.31
CA TYR A 75 -11.26 -8.83 2.38
C TYR A 75 -10.65 -9.01 3.78
N THR A 76 -9.64 -9.88 3.91
CA THR A 76 -8.87 -10.11 5.14
C THR A 76 -7.53 -9.37 5.13
N LEU A 77 -7.27 -8.55 4.11
CA LEU A 77 -6.02 -7.84 3.91
C LEU A 77 -6.25 -6.33 4.02
N GLY A 78 -5.27 -5.66 4.62
CA GLY A 78 -5.17 -4.22 4.66
C GLY A 78 -3.80 -3.80 4.16
N MET A 79 -3.69 -2.53 3.79
CA MET A 79 -2.47 -1.96 3.28
C MET A 79 -2.09 -0.71 4.06
N SER A 80 -0.80 -0.50 4.24
CA SER A 80 -0.21 0.70 4.84
C SER A 80 0.91 1.23 3.96
N ALA A 81 1.29 2.48 4.18
CA ALA A 81 2.44 3.09 3.53
C ALA A 81 3.49 3.52 4.56
N ARG A 82 4.76 3.34 4.19
CA ARG A 82 5.95 3.90 4.85
C ARG A 82 6.67 4.76 3.83
N ILE A 83 7.13 5.94 4.23
CA ILE A 83 7.82 6.87 3.34
C ILE A 83 9.16 7.23 3.94
N GLU A 84 10.21 7.01 3.17
CA GLU A 84 11.59 7.29 3.55
C GLU A 84 12.22 8.29 2.58
N LYS A 85 13.08 9.15 3.11
CA LYS A 85 13.90 10.05 2.31
C LYS A 85 15.34 9.91 2.79
N ASP A 86 16.25 9.63 1.86
CA ASP A 86 17.68 9.50 2.13
C ASP A 86 18.02 8.50 3.26
N GLY A 87 17.20 7.44 3.38
CA GLY A 87 17.34 6.38 4.39
C GLY A 87 16.60 6.65 5.71
N GLU A 88 16.02 7.84 5.89
CA GLU A 88 15.29 8.21 7.09
C GLU A 88 13.78 8.05 6.90
N LEU A 89 13.12 7.44 7.88
CA LEU A 89 11.66 7.33 7.91
C LEU A 89 11.03 8.68 8.28
N ILE A 90 10.32 9.27 7.33
CA ILE A 90 9.75 10.63 7.47
C ILE A 90 8.24 10.64 7.67
N MET A 91 7.52 9.66 7.10
CA MET A 91 6.07 9.53 7.26
C MET A 91 5.64 8.06 7.26
N MET A 92 4.52 7.77 7.92
CA MET A 92 3.89 6.45 7.83
C MET A 92 2.39 6.50 8.07
N SER A 93 1.69 5.47 7.62
CA SER A 93 0.31 5.20 8.01
C SER A 93 0.25 4.76 9.46
N ASN A 94 -0.72 5.27 10.20
CA ASN A 94 -0.97 4.89 11.60
C ASN A 94 -1.98 3.74 11.75
N LYS A 95 -2.56 3.29 10.64
CA LYS A 95 -3.52 2.18 10.58
C LYS A 95 -3.42 1.47 9.23
N LEU A 96 -3.90 0.24 9.18
CA LEU A 96 -4.14 -0.48 7.93
C LEU A 96 -5.43 0.03 7.30
N SER A 97 -5.39 0.33 6.00
CA SER A 97 -6.58 0.58 5.20
C SER A 97 -7.02 -0.72 4.53
N PRO A 98 -8.28 -1.16 4.68
CA PRO A 98 -8.75 -2.41 4.11
C PRO A 98 -8.70 -2.37 2.57
N ILE A 99 -8.42 -3.51 1.94
CA ILE A 99 -8.57 -3.66 0.49
C ILE A 99 -10.07 -3.77 0.17
N PRO A 100 -10.63 -2.93 -0.72
CA PRO A 100 -12.05 -2.94 -1.02
C PRO A 100 -12.48 -4.24 -1.69
N GLU A 101 -13.71 -4.66 -1.44
CA GLU A 101 -14.29 -5.83 -2.10
C GLU A 101 -14.47 -5.59 -3.60
N ASN A 102 -14.85 -4.36 -3.94
CA ASN A 102 -14.99 -3.86 -5.30
C ASN A 102 -13.67 -3.24 -5.78
N LEU A 103 -13.00 -3.90 -6.73
CA LEU A 103 -11.68 -3.49 -7.23
C LEU A 103 -11.69 -2.23 -8.12
N SER A 104 -12.87 -1.69 -8.45
CA SER A 104 -12.98 -0.36 -9.05
C SER A 104 -12.83 0.77 -8.02
N GLU A 105 -12.92 0.45 -6.72
CA GLU A 105 -12.68 1.40 -5.64
C GLU A 105 -11.18 1.56 -5.38
N ILE A 106 -10.81 2.76 -4.93
CA ILE A 106 -9.44 3.10 -4.61
C ILE A 106 -9.15 2.91 -3.13
N VAL A 107 -7.96 2.41 -2.80
CA VAL A 107 -7.46 2.36 -1.43
C VAL A 107 -6.87 3.73 -1.07
N LEU A 108 -7.29 4.30 0.05
CA LEU A 108 -6.72 5.53 0.60
C LEU A 108 -5.77 5.20 1.74
N LEU A 109 -4.50 5.58 1.61
CA LEU A 109 -3.45 5.38 2.60
C LEU A 109 -3.09 6.72 3.24
N PRO A 110 -3.74 7.12 4.34
CA PRO A 110 -3.33 8.32 5.05
C PRO A 110 -1.95 8.10 5.67
N VAL A 111 -1.07 9.08 5.54
CA VAL A 111 0.23 9.12 6.20
C VAL A 111 0.37 10.43 6.98
N ALA A 112 1.11 10.36 8.08
CA ALA A 112 1.49 11.54 8.84
C ALA A 112 2.99 11.52 9.09
N ALA A 113 3.56 12.71 9.29
CA ALA A 113 4.93 12.86 9.71
C ALA A 113 5.16 12.15 11.04
N ILE A 114 6.31 11.48 11.15
CA ILE A 114 6.73 10.93 12.43
C ILE A 114 7.27 12.07 13.27
N GLN A 115 6.63 12.34 14.42
CA GLN A 115 7.22 13.20 15.44
C GLN A 115 8.39 12.44 16.06
N GLN A 116 9.59 12.99 15.93
CA GLN A 116 10.77 12.51 16.65
C GLN A 116 10.69 12.89 18.13
#